data_AF-A0A4R2HGW0-F1
#
_entry.id   AF-A0A4R2HGW0-F1
#
_cell.length_a   1.000
_cell.length_b   1.000
_cell.length_c   1.000
_cell.angle_alpha   90.00
_cell.angle_beta   90.00
_cell.angle_gamma   90.00
#
_symmetry.space_group_name_H-M   'P 1'
#
loop_
_entity.id
_entity.type
_entity.pdbx_description
1 polymer ?
#
loop_
_entity_poly.entity_id
_entity_poly.type
_entity_poly.pdbx_seq_one_letter_code
_entity_poly.pdbx_strand_id
1 'polypeptide(L)' 'MVLELFCSGDSLFPGGVGNTQGDAERFTSLIIDVEAKLFNELPDETWVYPGHGSDTALGKERPNVSEWRARGW' A
#
# COMPACT_ATOMS: atom_id res chain seq x y z
N MET A 1 -20.50 -12.28 5.29
CA MET A 1 -19.12 -11.81 5.54
C MET A 1 -18.48 -11.69 4.17
N VAL A 2 -18.46 -10.48 3.62
CA VAL A 2 -17.84 -10.22 2.31
C VAL A 2 -16.35 -10.04 2.58
N LEU A 3 -15.55 -11.02 2.17
CA LEU A 3 -14.10 -10.86 2.03
C LEU A 3 -13.90 -10.04 0.74
N GLU A 4 -13.71 -8.74 0.87
CA GLU A 4 -13.32 -7.89 -0.26
C GLU A 4 -11.86 -8.21 -0.60
N LEU A 5 -11.68 -8.98 -1.67
CA LEU A 5 -10.40 -9.36 -2.24
C LEU A 5 -9.84 -8.17 -3.02
N PHE A 6 -8.84 -7.47 -2.48
CA PHE A 6 -8.17 -6.37 -3.18
C PHE A 6 -6.81 -6.81 -3.75
N CYS A 7 -6.73 -6.93 -5.08
CA CYS A 7 -5.47 -7.17 -5.79
C CYS A 7 -4.79 -5.82 -6.08
N SER A 8 -3.80 -5.43 -5.28
CA SER A 8 -3.07 -4.15 -5.45
C SER A 8 -2.09 -4.15 -6.64
N GLY A 9 -1.88 -5.30 -7.29
CA GLY A 9 -0.80 -5.47 -8.25
C GLY A 9 0.55 -5.24 -7.56
N ASP A 10 1.39 -4.38 -8.14
CA ASP A 10 2.67 -3.98 -7.56
C ASP A 10 2.61 -2.64 -6.80
N SER A 11 1.42 -2.22 -6.35
CA SER A 11 1.25 -0.89 -5.73
C SER A 11 1.53 -0.88 -4.23
N LEU A 12 1.12 -1.93 -3.50
CA LEU A 12 1.24 -2.04 -2.05
C LEU A 12 1.69 -3.46 -1.67
N PHE A 13 2.73 -3.52 -0.84
CA PHE A 13 3.36 -4.73 -0.33
C PHE A 13 3.52 -4.64 1.20
N PRO A 14 3.81 -5.75 1.89
CA PRO A 14 4.24 -5.68 3.28
C PRO A 14 5.45 -4.75 3.43
N GLY A 15 5.31 -3.69 4.24
CA GLY A 15 6.40 -2.76 4.55
C GLY A 15 6.64 -1.62 3.54
N GLY A 16 5.81 -1.46 2.50
CA GLY A 16 5.92 -0.29 1.61
C GLY A 16 5.12 -0.36 0.32
N VAL A 17 5.28 0.68 -0.51
CA VAL A 17 4.69 0.77 -1.85
C VAL A 17 5.61 0.13 -2.90
N GLY A 18 5.11 -0.01 -4.12
CA GLY A 18 5.85 -0.53 -5.27
C GLY A 18 7.14 0.24 -5.61
N ASN A 19 8.09 -0.48 -6.20
CA ASN A 19 9.36 0.09 -6.65
C ASN A 19 9.16 1.12 -7.77
N THR A 20 9.59 2.35 -7.52
CA THR A 20 9.51 3.47 -8.47
C THR A 20 10.82 3.76 -9.19
N GLN A 21 11.80 2.86 -9.09
CA GLN A 21 13.12 2.93 -9.74
C GLN A 21 13.94 4.17 -9.33
N GLY A 22 13.70 4.68 -8.12
CA GLY A 22 14.40 5.87 -7.60
C GLY A 22 13.84 7.20 -8.12
N ASP A 23 12.69 7.18 -8.80
CA ASP A 23 11.99 8.39 -9.24
C ASP A 23 11.09 8.92 -8.11
N ALA A 24 11.50 10.05 -7.52
CA ALA A 24 10.81 10.65 -6.38
C ALA A 24 9.40 11.17 -6.71
N GLU A 25 9.15 11.61 -7.94
CA GLU A 25 7.82 12.08 -8.35
C GLU A 25 6.87 10.89 -8.49
N ARG A 26 7.35 9.79 -9.06
CA ARG A 26 6.58 8.54 -9.13
C ARG A 26 6.31 7.96 -7.75
N PHE A 27 7.28 7.97 -6.85
CA PHE A 27 7.07 7.55 -5.45
C PHE A 27 5.97 8.37 -4.80
N THR A 28 6.07 9.71 -4.91
CA THR A 28 5.10 10.64 -4.31
C THR A 28 3.69 10.39 -4.87
N SER A 29 3.57 10.23 -6.18
CA SER A 29 2.31 9.92 -6.85
C SER A 29 1.73 8.58 -6.35
N LEU A 30 2.55 7.54 -6.28
CA LEU A 30 2.14 6.21 -5.86
C LEU A 30 1.64 6.16 -4.41
N ILE A 31 2.38 6.79 -3.47
CA ILE A 31 1.97 6.76 -2.06
C ILE A 31 0.69 7.58 -1.82
N ILE A 32 0.52 8.71 -2.52
CA ILE A 32 -0.72 9.49 -2.49
C ILE A 32 -1.89 8.65 -3.00
N ASP A 33 -1.73 7.95 -4.12
CA ASP A 33 -2.76 7.11 -4.71
C ASP A 33 -3.14 5.94 -3.79
N VAL A 34 -2.15 5.28 -3.18
CA VAL A 34 -2.35 4.17 -2.25
C VAL A 34 -3.11 4.63 -1.00
N GLU A 35 -2.78 5.79 -0.44
CA GLU A 35 -3.53 6.34 0.68
C GLU A 35 -4.96 6.73 0.30
N ALA A 36 -5.12 7.46 -0.80
CA ALA A 36 -6.42 7.95 -1.23
C ALA A 36 -7.37 6.83 -1.62
N LYS A 37 -6.88 5.76 -2.27
CA LYS A 37 -7.73 4.69 -2.81
C LYS A 37 -7.88 3.50 -1.87
N LEU A 38 -6.89 3.23 -1.01
CA LEU A 38 -6.89 2.06 -0.14
C LEU A 38 -7.10 2.46 1.31
N PHE A 39 -6.14 3.19 1.89
CA PHE A 39 -6.18 3.45 3.32
C PHE A 39 -7.35 4.35 3.73
N ASN A 40 -7.75 5.32 2.92
CA ASN A 40 -8.87 6.21 3.27
C ASN A 40 -10.25 5.59 3.04
N GLU A 41 -10.36 4.65 2.11
CA GLU A 41 -11.65 4.11 1.65
C GLU A 41 -11.97 2.73 2.23
N LEU A 42 -10.95 1.94 2.59
CA LEU A 42 -11.10 0.54 2.98
C LEU A 42 -10.82 0.33 4.48
N PRO A 43 -11.56 -0.59 5.13
CA PRO A 43 -11.37 -0.89 6.55
C PRO A 43 -10.05 -1.62 6.83
N ASP A 44 -9.65 -1.62 8.09
CA ASP A 44 -8.40 -2.24 8.54
C ASP A 44 -8.37 -3.77 8.40
N GLU A 45 -9.54 -4.40 8.37
CA GLU A 45 -9.66 -5.84 8.13
C GLU A 45 -9.45 -6.25 6.66
N THR A 46 -9.31 -5.28 5.75
CA THR A 46 -9.10 -5.55 4.32
C THR A 46 -7.75 -6.24 4.10
N TRP A 47 -7.81 -7.43 3.51
CA TRP A 47 -6.64 -8.15 3.06
C TRP A 47 -6.14 -7.63 1.72
N VAL A 48 -4.82 -7.52 1.61
CA VAL A 48 -4.09 -7.14 0.42
C VAL A 48 -3.30 -8.34 -0.05
N TYR A 49 -3.51 -8.72 -1.31
CA TYR A 49 -2.82 -9.81 -1.99
C TYR A 49 -1.98 -9.20 -3.12
N PRO A 50 -0.68 -8.93 -2.87
CA PRO A 50 0.17 -8.31 -3.87
C PRO A 50 0.47 -9.27 -5.03
N GLY A 51 0.92 -8.74 -6.17
CA GLY A 51 1.31 -9.56 -7.32
C GLY A 51 2.46 -10.53 -7.03
N HIS A 52 3.27 -10.24 -6.00
CA HIS A 52 4.34 -11.09 -5.50
C HIS A 52 4.61 -10.87 -4.00
N GLY A 53 5.32 -11.79 -3.35
CA GLY A 53 5.66 -11.69 -1.94
C GLY A 53 4.58 -12.25 -1.03
N SER A 54 4.51 -11.76 0.20
CA SER A 54 3.54 -12.22 1.20
C SER A 54 2.31 -11.32 1.26
N ASP A 55 1.18 -11.92 1.65
CA ASP A 55 -0.06 -11.18 1.91
C ASP A 55 0.09 -10.25 3.12
N THR A 56 -0.74 -9.20 3.15
CA THR A 56 -0.86 -8.31 4.31
C THR A 56 -2.29 -7.81 4.49
N ALA A 57 -2.53 -6.99 5.50
CA ALA A 57 -3.81 -6.32 5.72
C ALA A 57 -3.59 -4.83 5.94
N LEU A 58 -4.56 -4.00 5.54
CA LEU A 58 -4.42 -2.54 5.65
C LEU A 58 -4.18 -2.10 7.10
N GLY A 59 -4.87 -2.71 8.07
CA GLY A 59 -4.66 -2.38 9.49
C GLY A 59 -3.23 -2.66 9.99
N LYS A 60 -2.55 -3.66 9.43
CA LYS A 60 -1.16 -3.98 9.78
C LYS A 60 -0.19 -2.93 9.23
N GLU A 61 -0.48 -2.40 8.05
CA GLU A 61 0.40 -1.50 7.31
C GLU A 61 0.16 -0.02 7.62
N ARG A 62 -1.07 0.37 7.95
CA ARG A 62 -1.50 1.77 8.16
C ARG A 62 -0.59 2.58 9.09
N PRO A 63 -0.12 2.06 10.25
CA PRO A 63 0.76 2.83 11.13
C PRO A 63 2.09 3.24 10.47
N ASN A 64 2.53 2.51 9.45
CA ASN A 64 3.84 2.69 8.81
C ASN A 64 3.81 3.70 7.65
N VAL A 65 2.63 4.11 7.18
CA VAL A 65 2.48 4.97 5.99
C VAL A 65 3.22 6.30 6.14
N SER A 66 3.18 6.90 7.34
CA SER A 66 3.92 8.14 7.62
C SER A 66 5.44 7.95 7.57
N GLU A 67 5.94 6.80 8.03
CA GLU A 67 7.37 6.46 7.93
C GLU A 67 7.78 6.32 6.46
N TRP A 68 6.97 5.63 5.65
CA TRP A 68 7.26 5.42 4.23
C TRP A 68 7.35 6.75 3.48
N ARG A 69 6.39 7.66 3.71
CA ARG A 69 6.42 9.03 3.17
C ARG A 69 7.71 9.77 3.52
N ALA A 70 8.15 9.69 4.78
CA ALA A 70 9.36 10.38 5.22
C ALA A 70 10.64 9.79 4.63
N ARG A 71 10.63 8.49 4.31
CA ARG A 71 11.79 7.74 3.80
C ARG A 71 11.98 7.89 2.28
N GLY A 72 10.91 8.05 1.51
CA GLY A 72 10.97 8.49 0.11
C GLY A 72 11.42 7.44 -0.93
N TRP A 73 11.13 6.16 -0.69
CA TRP A 73 11.61 5.02 -1.51
C TRP A 73 10.50 3.99 -1.78
#